data_AF-A0A2D4K6B0-F1
#
_entry.id   AF-A0A2D4K6B0-F1
#
_cell.length_a   1.000
_cell.length_b   1.000
_cell.length_c   1.000
_cell.angle_alpha   90.00
_cell.angle_beta   90.00
_cell.angle_gamma   90.00
#
_symmetry.space_group_name_H-M   'P 1'
#
loop_
_entity.id
_entity.type
_entity.pdbx_description
1 polymer ?
#
loop_
_entity_poly.entity_id
_entity_poly.type
_entity_poly.pdbx_seq_one_letter_code
_entity_poly.pdbx_strand_id
1 'polypeptide(L)'
;ALKKQKHQLEMEVHRLQDKLLEEGEKHREEVSLLQGHIQKTFRDQSREGANLEYLKNIFYRFLTLTDLLARQQTLTAILTILHFSPEERQAVLSHVGGSSSRWLSGKR
;
A
#
# COMPACT_ATOMS: atom_id res chain seq x y z
N ALA A 1 -30.00 29.66 -52.13
CA ALA A 1 -30.08 29.74 -50.66
C ALA A 1 -30.08 28.34 -50.01
N LEU A 2 -31.07 27.49 -50.27
CA LEU A 2 -31.23 26.17 -49.64
C LEU A 2 -30.03 25.22 -49.73
N LYS A 3 -29.38 25.10 -50.90
CA LYS A 3 -28.17 24.24 -51.06
C LYS A 3 -27.03 24.66 -50.14
N LYS A 4 -26.87 25.95 -49.88
CA LYS A 4 -25.80 26.49 -49.01
C LYS A 4 -26.08 26.18 -47.54
N GLN A 5 -27.33 26.31 -47.11
CA GLN A 5 -27.75 25.93 -45.75
C GLN A 5 -27.63 24.43 -45.50
N LYS A 6 -28.04 23.60 -46.48
CA LYS A 6 -27.86 22.14 -46.40
C LYS A 6 -26.38 21.79 -46.19
N HIS A 7 -25.49 22.35 -47.00
CA HIS A 7 -24.06 22.09 -46.88
C HIS A 7 -23.48 22.55 -45.53
N GLN A 8 -23.93 23.69 -45.00
CA GLN A 8 -23.52 24.16 -43.68
C GLN A 8 -23.93 23.20 -42.57
N LEU A 9 -25.17 22.70 -42.61
CA LEU A 9 -25.66 21.71 -41.64
C LEU A 9 -24.91 20.39 -41.75
N GLU A 10 -24.59 19.92 -42.97
CA GLU A 10 -23.78 18.70 -43.18
C GLU A 10 -22.39 18.85 -42.55
N MET A 11 -21.72 19.99 -42.74
CA MET A 11 -20.42 20.24 -42.10
C MET A 11 -20.52 20.32 -40.57
N GLU A 12 -21.60 20.91 -40.05
CA GLU A 12 -21.81 21.01 -38.61
C GLU A 12 -22.07 19.64 -37.98
N VAL A 13 -22.85 18.78 -38.65
CA VAL A 13 -23.05 17.39 -38.23
C VAL A 13 -21.73 16.63 -38.19
N HIS A 14 -20.91 16.72 -39.23
CA HIS A 14 -19.59 16.08 -39.24
C HIS A 14 -18.69 16.57 -38.10
N ARG A 15 -18.62 17.89 -37.90
CA ARG A 15 -17.85 18.48 -36.80
C ARG A 15 -18.35 18.01 -35.42
N LEU A 16 -19.66 17.85 -35.24
CA LEU A 16 -20.22 17.33 -33.98
C LEU A 16 -19.92 15.84 -33.79
N GLN A 17 -19.94 15.06 -34.87
CA GLN A 17 -19.56 13.64 -34.83
C GLN A 17 -18.08 13.46 -34.44
N ASP A 18 -17.18 14.25 -35.04
CA ASP A 18 -15.75 14.20 -34.72
C ASP A 18 -15.49 14.53 -33.25
N LYS A 19 -16.16 15.58 -32.73
CA LYS A 19 -16.09 15.94 -31.31
C LYS A 19 -16.62 14.84 -30.40
N LEU A 20 -17.74 14.21 -30.77
CA LEU A 20 -18.31 13.11 -29.98
C LEU A 20 -17.34 11.93 -29.88
N LEU A 21 -16.65 11.61 -30.98
CA LEU A 21 -15.64 10.57 -31.02
C LEU A 21 -14.43 10.93 -30.14
N GLU A 22 -13.92 12.15 -30.27
CA GLU A 22 -12.79 12.63 -29.47
C GLU A 22 -13.09 12.59 -27.96
N GLU A 23 -14.23 13.13 -27.56
CA GLU A 23 -14.65 13.11 -26.15
C GLU A 23 -14.93 11.69 -25.66
N GLY A 24 -15.48 10.83 -26.53
CA GLY A 24 -15.68 9.42 -26.24
C GLY A 24 -14.38 8.66 -25.97
N GLU A 25 -13.32 8.94 -26.73
CA GLU A 25 -11.99 8.35 -26.49
C GLU A 25 -11.38 8.88 -25.18
N LYS A 26 -11.42 10.20 -24.95
CA LYS A 26 -10.91 10.78 -23.70
C LYS A 26 -11.60 10.19 -22.47
N HIS A 27 -12.92 10.03 -22.54
CA HIS A 27 -13.67 9.48 -21.42
C HIS A 27 -13.35 8.00 -21.18
N ARG A 28 -13.13 7.21 -22.26
CA ARG A 28 -12.66 5.82 -22.14
C ARG A 28 -11.28 5.74 -21.48
N GLU A 29 -10.37 6.62 -21.87
CA GLU A 29 -9.03 6.70 -21.29
C GLU A 29 -9.10 7.06 -19.80
N GLU A 30 -9.89 8.08 -19.45
CA GLU A 30 -10.10 8.49 -18.06
C GLU A 30 -10.67 7.36 -17.19
N VAL A 31 -11.70 6.66 -17.69
CA VAL A 31 -12.27 5.50 -16.99
C VAL A 31 -11.23 4.40 -16.80
N SER A 32 -10.40 4.12 -17.81
CA SER A 32 -9.32 3.13 -17.71
C SER A 32 -8.29 3.51 -16.65
N LEU A 33 -7.87 4.78 -16.63
CA LEU A 33 -6.94 5.30 -15.61
C LEU A 33 -7.52 5.21 -14.20
N LEU A 34 -8.78 5.62 -14.02
CA LEU A 34 -9.47 5.55 -12.73
C LEU A 34 -9.63 4.11 -12.25
N GLN A 35 -10.00 3.18 -13.13
CA GLN A 35 -10.05 1.76 -12.80
C GLN A 35 -8.67 1.22 -12.38
N GLY A 36 -7.60 1.64 -13.07
CA GLY A 36 -6.23 1.33 -12.68
C GLY A 36 -5.87 1.82 -11.28
N HIS A 37 -6.27 3.04 -10.94
CA HIS A 37 -6.08 3.61 -9.60
C HIS A 37 -6.84 2.83 -8.52
N ILE A 38 -8.11 2.50 -8.75
CA ILE A 38 -8.91 1.69 -7.80
C ILE A 38 -8.24 0.35 -7.53
N GLN A 39 -7.82 -0.36 -8.58
CA GLN A 39 -7.15 -1.65 -8.41
C GLN A 39 -5.82 -1.52 -7.66
N LYS A 40 -5.06 -0.45 -7.91
CA LYS A 40 -3.84 -0.16 -7.17
C LYS A 40 -4.12 0.06 -5.69
N THR A 41 -5.09 0.90 -5.35
CA THR A 41 -5.49 1.16 -3.96
C THR A 41 -5.94 -0.11 -3.25
N PHE A 42 -6.74 -0.97 -3.90
CA PHE A 42 -7.15 -2.23 -3.30
C PHE A 42 -5.96 -3.17 -3.03
N ARG A 43 -5.01 -3.27 -3.97
CA ARG A 43 -3.78 -4.03 -3.76
C ARG A 43 -2.95 -3.46 -2.61
N ASP A 44 -2.80 -2.14 -2.54
CA ASP A 44 -2.02 -1.48 -1.49
C ASP A 44 -2.66 -1.70 -0.11
N GLN A 45 -3.98 -1.55 0.02
CA GLN A 45 -4.72 -1.87 1.26
C GLN A 45 -4.61 -3.34 1.65
N SER A 46 -4.73 -4.27 0.69
CA SER A 46 -4.55 -5.70 0.94
C SER A 46 -3.14 -6.02 1.43
N ARG A 47 -2.11 -5.36 0.87
CA ARG A 47 -0.71 -5.52 1.28
C ARG A 47 -0.46 -4.93 2.66
N GLU A 48 -1.03 -3.77 2.98
CA GLU A 48 -0.98 -3.19 4.33
C GLU A 48 -1.58 -4.15 5.37
N GLY A 49 -2.75 -4.73 5.09
CA GLY A 49 -3.36 -5.74 5.95
C GLY A 49 -2.50 -6.99 6.13
N ALA A 50 -1.94 -7.52 5.04
CA ALA A 50 -1.04 -8.68 5.09
C ALA A 50 0.27 -8.38 5.85
N ASN A 51 0.84 -7.20 5.67
CA ASN A 51 2.04 -6.76 6.38
C ASN A 51 1.79 -6.62 7.88
N LEU A 52 0.63 -6.09 8.29
CA LEU A 52 0.24 -5.99 9.69
C LEU A 52 -0.01 -7.35 10.33
N GLU A 53 -0.67 -8.26 9.61
CA GLU A 53 -0.89 -9.63 10.07
C GLU A 53 0.44 -10.38 10.24
N TYR A 54 1.38 -10.19 9.32
CA TYR A 54 2.74 -10.72 9.43
C TYR A 54 3.49 -10.14 10.65
N LEU A 55 3.44 -8.82 10.83
CA LEU A 55 4.05 -8.16 11.98
C LEU A 55 3.45 -8.68 13.29
N LYS A 56 2.13 -8.82 13.38
CA LYS A 56 1.43 -9.42 14.54
C LYS A 56 1.98 -10.81 14.83
N ASN A 57 2.14 -11.66 13.82
CA ASN A 57 2.63 -13.03 14.00
C ASN A 57 4.08 -13.08 14.49
N ILE A 58 4.95 -12.20 14.00
CA ILE A 58 6.32 -12.09 14.51
C ILE A 58 6.34 -11.55 15.94
N PHE A 59 5.52 -10.54 16.23
CA PHE A 59 5.43 -9.97 17.57
C PHE A 59 4.92 -11.00 18.59
N TYR A 60 3.90 -11.78 18.22
CA TYR A 60 3.41 -12.91 19.01
C TYR A 60 4.52 -13.94 19.28
N ARG A 61 5.30 -14.32 18.25
CA ARG A 61 6.45 -15.22 18.42
C ARG A 61 7.49 -14.62 19.37
N PHE A 62 7.84 -13.35 19.21
CA PHE A 62 8.79 -12.67 20.10
C PHE A 62 8.36 -12.70 21.58
N LEU A 63 7.05 -12.57 21.85
CA LEU A 63 6.51 -12.63 23.21
C LEU A 63 6.44 -14.04 23.80
N THR A 64 6.33 -15.07 22.95
CA THR A 64 6.08 -16.46 23.38
C THR A 64 7.31 -17.36 23.31
N LEU A 65 8.34 -16.98 22.56
CA LEU A 65 9.60 -17.73 22.45
C LEU A 65 10.36 -17.72 23.78
N THR A 66 10.69 -18.92 24.25
CA THR A 66 11.54 -19.14 25.42
C THR A 66 13.02 -19.22 25.08
N ASP A 67 13.33 -19.59 23.82
CA ASP A 67 14.70 -19.59 23.32
C ASP A 67 15.21 -18.17 23.08
N LEU A 68 16.34 -17.84 23.69
CA LEU A 68 16.91 -16.49 23.66
C LEU A 68 17.38 -16.11 22.26
N LEU A 69 17.96 -17.05 21.51
CA LEU A 69 18.48 -16.80 20.17
C LEU A 69 17.33 -16.53 19.18
N ALA A 70 16.31 -17.39 19.14
CA ALA A 70 15.12 -17.19 18.33
C ALA A 70 14.37 -15.91 18.70
N ARG A 71 14.34 -15.56 20.00
CA ARG A 71 13.75 -14.29 20.47
C ARG A 71 14.54 -13.07 20.00
N GLN A 72 15.87 -13.14 19.99
CA GLN A 72 16.70 -12.06 19.41
C GLN A 72 16.50 -11.93 17.90
N GLN A 73 16.44 -13.04 17.16
CA GLN A 73 16.19 -13.02 15.73
C GLN A 73 14.84 -12.39 15.38
N THR A 74 13.77 -12.76 16.11
CA THR A 74 12.45 -12.16 15.93
C THR A 74 12.43 -10.68 16.29
N LEU A 75 13.17 -10.24 17.32
CA LEU A 75 13.36 -8.82 17.61
C LEU A 75 14.04 -8.08 16.46
N THR A 76 15.13 -8.61 15.90
CA THR A 76 15.80 -8.01 14.74
C THR A 76 14.86 -7.90 13.54
N ALA A 77 14.01 -8.91 13.32
CA ALA A 77 13.00 -8.85 12.27
C ALA A 77 11.98 -7.73 12.51
N ILE A 78 11.49 -7.57 13.74
CA ILE A 78 10.57 -6.47 14.12
C ILE A 78 11.20 -5.10 13.87
N LEU A 79 12.43 -4.88 14.33
CA LEU A 79 13.16 -3.61 14.14
C LEU A 79 13.35 -3.27 12.65
N THR A 80 13.53 -4.29 11.81
CA THR A 80 13.68 -4.13 10.37
C THR A 80 12.35 -3.80 9.68
N ILE A 81 11.29 -4.54 9.99
CA ILE A 81 9.94 -4.35 9.41
C ILE A 81 9.39 -2.97 9.79
N LEU A 82 9.66 -2.52 11.01
CA LEU A 82 9.22 -1.22 11.52
C LEU A 82 10.20 -0.08 11.20
N HIS A 83 11.27 -0.35 10.44
CA HIS A 83 12.24 0.65 10.00
C HIS A 83 12.83 1.51 11.14
N PHE A 84 13.16 0.89 12.28
CA PHE A 84 13.76 1.60 13.41
C PHE A 84 15.06 2.30 12.98
N SER A 85 15.26 3.51 13.48
CA SER A 85 16.50 4.26 13.29
C SER A 85 17.68 3.59 14.00
N PRO A 86 18.94 3.88 13.64
CA PRO A 86 20.11 3.39 14.36
C PRO A 86 20.07 3.68 15.87
N GLU A 87 19.61 4.87 16.25
CA GLU A 87 19.49 5.32 17.65
C GLU A 87 18.42 4.52 18.40
N GLU A 88 17.24 4.34 17.79
CA GLU A 88 16.14 3.55 18.36
C GLU A 88 16.55 2.09 18.54
N ARG A 89 17.26 1.50 17.56
CA ARG A 89 17.78 0.13 17.66
C ARG A 89 18.75 -0.01 18.82
N GLN A 90 19.68 0.93 18.98
CA GLN A 90 20.66 0.90 20.05
C GLN A 90 19.99 1.01 21.43
N ALA A 91 18.99 1.89 21.57
CA ALA A 91 18.20 2.02 22.78
C ALA A 91 17.48 0.71 23.15
N VAL A 92 16.83 0.05 22.18
CA VAL A 92 16.15 -1.24 22.40
C VAL A 92 17.15 -2.34 22.80
N LEU A 93 18.27 -2.47 22.08
CA LEU A 93 19.28 -3.50 22.35
C LEU A 93 19.95 -3.33 23.72
N SER A 94 20.21 -2.09 24.13
CA SER A 94 20.77 -1.81 25.46
C SER A 94 19.83 -2.23 26.60
N HIS A 95 18.51 -2.02 26.44
CA HIS A 95 17.51 -2.49 27.40
C HIS A 95 17.37 -4.02 27.43
N VAL A 96 17.51 -4.70 26.30
CA VAL A 96 17.44 -6.18 26.25
C VAL A 96 18.71 -6.81 26.84
N GLY A 97 19.88 -6.25 26.57
CA GLY A 97 21.16 -6.74 27.12
C GLY A 97 21.31 -6.52 28.63
N GLY A 98 20.72 -5.46 29.19
CA GLY A 98 20.76 -5.15 30.63
C GLY A 98 19.63 -5.75 31.47
N SER A 99 18.57 -6.27 30.85
CA SER A 99 17.31 -6.66 31.53
C SER A 99 16.98 -8.15 31.40
N SER A 100 17.96 -9.01 31.11
CA SER A 100 17.74 -10.47 30.99
C SER A 100 17.02 -11.09 32.22
N SER A 101 17.08 -10.44 33.39
CA SER A 101 16.39 -10.88 34.61
C SER A 101 14.93 -10.41 34.75
N ARG A 102 14.50 -9.31 34.12
CA ARG A 102 13.15 -8.74 34.33
C ARG A 102 12.07 -9.38 33.45
N TRP A 103 12.47 -10.03 32.37
CA TRP A 103 11.56 -10.67 31.41
C TRP A 103 11.36 -12.17 31.65
N LEU A 104 12.11 -12.77 32.58
CA LEU A 104 12.00 -14.19 32.95
C LEU A 104 11.01 -14.46 34.09
N SER A 105 10.54 -13.43 34.82
CA SER A 105 9.63 -13.59 35.98
C SER A 105 8.15 -13.84 35.62
N GLY A 106 7.88 -14.40 34.45
CA GLY A 106 6.52 -14.64 33.93
C GLY A 106 6.17 -16.11 33.75
N LYS A 107 6.40 -16.97 34.76
CA LYS A 107 5.76 -18.29 34.96
C LYS A 107 6.08 -18.75 36.38
N ARG A 108 5.07 -18.77 37.26
CA ARG A 108 4.28 -19.96 37.67
C ARG A 108 5.11 -20.96 38.46
#